data_AF-A0A5C4RPT2-F1
#
_entry.id   AF-A0A5C4RPT2-F1
#
_cell.length_a   1.000
_cell.length_b   1.000
_cell.length_c   1.000
_cell.angle_alpha   90.00
_cell.angle_beta   90.00
_cell.angle_gamma   90.00
#
_symmetry.space_group_name_H-M   'P 1'
#
loop_
_entity.id
_entity.type
_entity.pdbx_description
1 polymer ?
#
loop_
_entity_poly.entity_id
_entity_poly.type
_entity_poly.pdbx_seq_one_letter_code
_entity_poly.pdbx_strand_id
1 'polypeptide(L)'
;KAEVIMLIEEAHENGARYSKACEVVGISHRTLQRWKQCGLKDRRKGSKKTVVRKVPQETRAEIISVCNEPRFRDLTPYEIVPQLLEEGRYLASERTIYRILKEADQLHH
;
A
#
# COMPACT_ATOMS: atom_id res chain seq x y z
N LYS A 1 -21.70 -5.53 8.17
CA LYS A 1 -22.11 -6.87 7.66
C LYS A 1 -22.86 -7.68 8.71
N ALA A 2 -22.35 -7.78 9.95
CA ALA A 2 -23.07 -8.51 11.02
C ALA A 2 -24.42 -7.85 11.36
N GLU A 3 -24.42 -6.53 11.54
CA GLU A 3 -25.64 -5.74 11.79
C GLU A 3 -26.69 -5.92 10.69
N VAL A 4 -26.24 -5.90 9.43
CA VAL A 4 -27.10 -6.13 8.26
C VAL A 4 -27.76 -7.51 8.30
N ILE A 5 -27.05 -8.54 8.75
CA ILE A 5 -27.65 -9.88 8.90
C ILE A 5 -28.69 -9.84 10.01
N MET A 6 -28.39 -9.25 11.17
CA MET A 6 -29.35 -9.16 12.29
C MET A 6 -30.65 -8.48 11.88
N LEU A 7 -30.57 -7.33 11.19
CA LEU A 7 -31.75 -6.60 10.71
C LEU A 7 -32.56 -7.41 9.68
N ILE A 8 -31.91 -8.21 8.86
CA ILE A 8 -32.59 -9.09 7.90
C ILE A 8 -33.26 -10.28 8.60
N GLU A 9 -32.63 -10.85 9.62
CA GLU A 9 -33.26 -11.90 10.44
C GLU A 9 -34.47 -11.35 11.20
N GLU A 10 -34.35 -10.18 11.83
CA GLU A 10 -35.46 -9.52 12.53
C GLU A 10 -36.64 -9.24 11.60
N ALA A 11 -36.37 -8.73 10.39
CA ALA A 11 -37.42 -8.52 9.39
C ALA A 11 -38.07 -9.85 8.97
N HIS A 12 -37.29 -10.93 8.89
CA HIS A 12 -37.81 -12.25 8.55
C HIS A 12 -38.66 -12.86 9.67
N GLU A 13 -38.25 -12.73 10.93
CA GLU A 13 -39.03 -13.14 12.11
C GLU A 13 -40.36 -12.41 12.19
N ASN A 14 -40.38 -11.13 11.79
CA ASN A 14 -41.60 -10.33 11.63
C ASN A 14 -42.43 -10.68 10.36
N GLY A 15 -42.07 -11.75 9.64
CA GLY A 15 -42.85 -12.31 8.53
C GLY A 15 -42.41 -11.88 7.13
N ALA A 16 -41.36 -11.07 6.97
CA ALA A 16 -40.88 -10.68 5.66
C ALA A 16 -40.16 -11.84 4.95
N ARG A 17 -40.33 -11.95 3.63
CA ARG A 17 -39.50 -12.87 2.83
C ARG A 17 -38.06 -12.36 2.76
N TYR A 18 -37.06 -13.23 2.91
CA TYR A 18 -35.65 -12.88 2.78
C TYR A 18 -35.34 -12.08 1.50
N SER A 19 -35.95 -12.43 0.37
CA SER A 19 -35.76 -11.70 -0.90
C SER A 19 -36.16 -10.23 -0.79
N LYS A 20 -37.25 -9.92 -0.08
CA LYS A 20 -37.75 -8.55 0.10
C LYS A 20 -36.93 -7.77 1.13
N ALA A 21 -36.51 -8.43 2.21
CA ALA A 21 -35.61 -7.82 3.19
C ALA A 21 -34.24 -7.50 2.58
N CYS A 22 -33.69 -8.40 1.76
CA CYS A 22 -32.43 -8.18 1.03
C CYS A 22 -32.53 -7.03 0.01
N GLU A 23 -33.67 -6.91 -0.67
CA GLU A 23 -33.95 -5.85 -1.65
C GLU A 23 -33.89 -4.46 -1.01
N VAL A 24 -34.53 -4.29 0.17
CA VAL A 24 -34.53 -3.00 0.91
C VAL A 24 -33.12 -2.59 1.35
N VAL A 25 -32.30 -3.56 1.76
CA VAL A 25 -30.92 -3.34 2.19
C VAL A 25 -29.97 -3.12 1.00
N GLY A 26 -30.40 -3.43 -0.23
CA GLY A 26 -29.59 -3.29 -1.44
C GLY A 26 -28.57 -4.41 -1.63
N ILE A 27 -28.83 -5.60 -1.10
CA ILE A 27 -27.99 -6.79 -1.31
C ILE A 27 -28.78 -7.91 -1.99
N SER A 28 -28.10 -8.78 -2.73
CA SER A 28 -28.74 -9.97 -3.26
C SER A 28 -28.97 -11.02 -2.15
N HIS A 29 -30.02 -11.82 -2.27
CA HIS A 29 -30.24 -12.97 -1.38
C HIS A 29 -29.03 -13.94 -1.38
N ARG A 30 -28.36 -14.08 -2.53
CA ARG A 30 -27.13 -14.87 -2.67
C ARG A 30 -25.96 -14.30 -1.86
N THR A 31 -25.91 -12.97 -1.68
CA THR A 31 -24.92 -12.30 -0.84
C THR A 31 -25.14 -12.64 0.64
N LEU A 32 -26.40 -12.61 1.10
CA LEU A 32 -26.78 -13.03 2.46
C LEU A 32 -26.40 -14.49 2.73
N GLN A 33 -26.79 -15.40 1.82
CA GLN A 33 -26.44 -16.82 1.92
C GLN A 33 -24.93 -17.03 2.00
N ARG A 34 -24.17 -16.35 1.13
CA ARG A 34 -22.70 -16.41 1.13
C ARG A 34 -22.11 -15.91 2.45
N TRP A 35 -22.65 -14.84 3.03
CA TRP A 35 -22.17 -14.33 4.31
C TRP A 35 -22.45 -15.30 5.47
N LYS A 36 -23.62 -15.94 5.49
CA LYS A 36 -23.95 -16.98 6.48
C LYS A 36 -23.04 -18.21 6.34
N GLN A 37 -22.75 -18.65 5.12
CA GLN A 37 -21.98 -19.88 4.87
C GLN A 37 -20.45 -19.70 4.95
N CYS A 38 -19.92 -18.61 4.40
CA CYS A 38 -18.47 -18.40 4.27
C CYS A 38 -17.88 -17.46 5.33
N GLY A 39 -18.71 -16.92 6.22
CA GLY A 39 -18.34 -15.93 7.21
C GLY A 39 -18.21 -14.50 6.64
N LEU A 40 -18.00 -13.55 7.54
CA LEU A 40 -18.00 -12.11 7.23
C LEU A 40 -16.63 -11.55 6.81
N LYS A 41 -15.56 -12.33 7.01
CA LYS A 41 -14.18 -11.92 6.73
C LYS A 41 -13.98 -11.67 5.24
N ASP A 42 -13.27 -10.60 4.91
CA ASP A 42 -12.84 -10.37 3.54
C ASP A 42 -11.81 -11.43 3.14
N ARG A 43 -12.07 -12.12 2.03
CA ARG A 43 -11.21 -13.18 1.47
C ARG A 43 -10.50 -12.74 0.20
N ARG A 44 -10.64 -11.47 -0.21
CA ARG A 44 -9.85 -10.93 -1.31
C ARG A 44 -8.37 -11.09 -0.96
N LYS A 45 -7.60 -11.64 -1.90
CA LYS A 45 -6.13 -11.59 -1.79
C LYS A 45 -5.77 -10.11 -1.71
N GLY A 46 -5.37 -9.65 -0.52
CA GLY A 46 -5.02 -8.25 -0.32
C GLY A 46 -3.93 -7.81 -1.29
N SER A 47 -3.68 -6.50 -1.36
CA SER A 47 -2.67 -5.91 -2.24
C SER A 47 -1.23 -6.11 -1.73
N LYS A 48 -0.86 -7.31 -1.26
CA LYS A 48 0.55 -7.61 -0.97
C LYS A 48 1.28 -7.84 -2.29
N LYS A 49 1.71 -6.75 -2.93
CA LYS A 49 2.58 -6.76 -4.10
C LYS A 49 4.04 -6.73 -3.64
N THR A 50 4.75 -7.84 -3.78
CA THR A 50 6.21 -7.85 -3.63
C THR A 50 6.82 -7.40 -4.95
N VAL A 51 7.48 -6.23 -4.96
CA VAL A 51 8.18 -5.72 -6.14
C VAL A 51 9.61 -6.23 -6.10
N VAL A 52 9.97 -7.12 -7.04
CA VAL A 52 11.30 -7.77 -7.10
C VAL A 52 12.44 -6.75 -7.17
N ARG A 53 12.22 -5.61 -7.84
CA ARG A 53 13.21 -4.53 -8.00
C ARG A 53 13.18 -3.46 -6.91
N LYS A 54 12.57 -3.76 -5.76
CA LYS A 54 12.55 -2.80 -4.64
C LYS A 54 13.97 -2.68 -4.08
N VAL A 55 14.47 -1.45 -3.98
CA VAL A 55 15.78 -1.18 -3.35
C VAL A 55 15.74 -1.69 -1.91
N PRO A 56 16.65 -2.61 -1.51
CA PRO A 56 16.73 -3.12 -0.15
C PRO A 56 16.96 -2.00 0.87
N GLN A 57 16.53 -2.22 2.11
CA GLN A 57 16.69 -1.21 3.16
C GLN A 57 18.17 -0.91 3.46
N GLU A 58 19.04 -1.91 3.32
CA GLU A 58 20.49 -1.76 3.47
C GLU A 58 21.07 -0.82 2.40
N THR A 59 20.75 -1.07 1.13
CA THR A 59 21.17 -0.20 0.02
C THR A 59 20.61 1.22 0.16
N ARG A 60 19.40 1.38 0.72
CA ARG A 60 18.84 2.70 1.02
C ARG A 60 19.65 3.44 2.07
N ALA A 61 20.06 2.76 3.14
CA ALA A 61 20.89 3.35 4.18
C ALA A 61 22.28 3.74 3.64
N GLU A 62 22.87 2.92 2.77
CA GLU A 62 24.12 3.26 2.08
C GLU A 62 23.98 4.53 1.24
N ILE A 63 22.93 4.63 0.42
CA ILE A 63 22.65 5.83 -0.41
C ILE A 63 22.53 7.07 0.48
N ILE A 64 21.77 7.01 1.57
CA ILE A 64 21.60 8.14 2.50
C ILE A 64 22.95 8.50 3.15
N SER A 65 23.74 7.51 3.56
CA SER A 65 25.05 7.73 4.17
C SER A 65 25.97 8.47 3.20
N VAL A 66 26.05 8.03 1.94
CA VAL A 66 26.89 8.65 0.92
C VAL A 66 26.42 10.08 0.63
N CYS A 67 25.12 10.30 0.41
CA CYS A 67 24.59 11.65 0.17
C CYS A 67 24.82 12.62 1.34
N ASN A 68 24.93 12.13 2.58
CA ASN A 68 25.21 12.96 3.76
C ASN A 68 26.71 13.14 4.06
N GLU A 69 27.61 12.61 3.22
CA GLU A 69 29.03 12.86 3.36
C GLU A 69 29.35 14.36 3.20
N PRO A 70 30.35 14.92 3.92
CA PRO A 70 30.65 16.34 3.87
C PRO A 70 30.91 16.88 2.46
N ARG A 71 31.44 16.06 1.56
CA ARG A 71 31.71 16.42 0.15
C ARG A 71 30.46 16.63 -0.70
N PHE A 72 29.32 16.06 -0.29
CA PHE A 72 28.05 16.12 -1.03
C PHE A 72 26.98 16.96 -0.33
N ARG A 73 27.30 17.60 0.80
CA ARG A 73 26.36 18.32 1.66
C ARG A 73 25.53 19.38 0.92
N ASP A 74 26.16 20.13 0.03
CA ASP A 74 25.54 21.24 -0.71
C ASP A 74 25.19 20.86 -2.16
N LEU A 75 25.34 19.58 -2.52
CA LEU A 75 25.14 19.08 -3.87
C LEU A 75 23.78 18.42 -4.02
N THR A 76 23.16 18.63 -5.17
CA THR A 76 21.90 17.99 -5.53
C THR A 76 22.13 16.56 -6.01
N PRO A 77 21.12 15.67 -5.96
CA PRO A 77 21.25 14.31 -6.51
C PRO A 77 21.68 14.26 -7.98
N TYR A 78 21.33 15.29 -8.76
CA TYR A 78 21.77 15.47 -10.14
C TYR A 78 23.30 15.67 -10.26
N GLU A 79 23.93 16.31 -9.26
CA GLU A 79 25.38 16.55 -9.22
C GLU A 79 26.14 15.40 -8.55
N ILE A 80 25.56 14.78 -7.52
CA ILE A 80 26.18 13.66 -6.79
C ILE A 80 26.34 12.43 -7.70
N VAL A 81 25.34 12.12 -8.54
CA VAL A 81 25.35 10.91 -9.37
C VAL A 81 26.51 10.88 -10.38
N PRO A 82 26.76 11.93 -11.18
CA PRO A 82 27.93 12.00 -12.05
C PRO A 82 29.25 11.84 -11.30
N GLN A 83 29.43 12.50 -10.16
CA GLN A 83 30.67 12.40 -9.37
C GLN A 83 30.92 10.96 -8.88
N LEU A 84 29.87 10.28 -8.41
CA LEU A 84 29.98 8.86 -8.03
C LEU A 84 30.32 7.96 -9.23
N LEU A 85 29.79 8.26 -10.42
CA LEU A 85 30.11 7.53 -11.64
C LEU A 85 31.55 7.75 -12.10
N GLU A 86 32.09 8.96 -11.96
CA GLU A 86 33.51 9.27 -12.21
C GLU A 86 34.43 8.48 -11.28
N GLU A 87 34.01 8.28 -10.03
CA GLU A 87 34.68 7.41 -9.05
C GLU A 87 34.48 5.90 -9.33
N GLY A 88 33.75 5.54 -10.38
CA GLY A 88 33.43 4.16 -10.74
C GLY A 88 32.41 3.49 -9.81
N ARG A 89 31.69 4.27 -8.99
CA ARG A 89 30.76 3.77 -7.97
C ARG A 89 29.31 4.03 -8.40
N TYR A 90 28.59 2.98 -8.76
CA TYR A 90 27.15 3.07 -9.06
C TYR A 90 26.30 2.58 -7.89
N LEU A 91 25.49 3.47 -7.32
CA LEU A 91 24.54 3.14 -6.24
C LEU A 91 23.12 2.90 -6.78
N ALA A 92 22.58 3.88 -7.51
CA ALA A 92 21.25 3.81 -8.13
C ALA A 92 21.08 4.91 -9.17
N SER A 93 19.97 4.87 -9.91
CA SER A 93 19.60 5.96 -10.81
C SER A 93 19.27 7.25 -10.03
N GLU A 94 19.48 8.39 -10.67
CA GLU A 94 19.16 9.73 -10.13
C GLU A 94 17.73 9.79 -9.55
N ARG A 95 16.72 9.33 -10.31
CA ARG A 95 15.32 9.26 -9.85
C ARG A 95 15.13 8.40 -8.60
N THR A 96 15.94 7.35 -8.45
CA THR A 96 15.88 6.48 -7.27
C THR A 96 16.45 7.18 -6.04
N ILE A 97 17.56 7.92 -6.20
CA ILE A 97 18.18 8.70 -5.12
C ILE A 97 17.24 9.83 -4.70
N TYR A 98 16.65 10.58 -5.64
CA TYR A 98 15.61 11.58 -5.34
C TYR A 98 14.47 10.99 -4.50
N ARG A 99 13.94 9.83 -4.89
CA ARG A 99 12.86 9.17 -4.13
C ARG A 99 13.30 8.78 -2.72
N ILE A 100 14.53 8.27 -2.56
CA ILE A 100 15.05 7.85 -1.26
C ILE A 100 15.27 9.04 -0.34
N LEU A 101 15.89 10.12 -0.82
CA LEU A 101 16.10 11.34 -0.03
C LEU A 101 14.78 12.03 0.33
N LYS A 102 13.78 11.99 -0.57
CA LYS A 102 12.43 12.50 -0.29
C LYS A 102 11.73 11.67 0.80
N GLU A 103 11.88 10.35 0.78
CA GLU A 103 11.36 9.49 1.85
C GLU A 103 12.09 9.70 3.18
N ALA A 104 13.34 10.15 3.14
CA ALA A 104 14.15 10.49 4.31
C ALA A 104 13.95 11.94 4.81
N ASP A 105 13.03 12.69 4.19
CA ASP A 105 12.76 14.11 4.48
C ASP A 105 14.01 15.02 4.35
N GLN A 106 14.94 14.66 3.44
CA GLN A 106 16.19 15.40 3.18
C GLN A 106 16.14 16.20 1.87
N LEU A 107 14.94 16.34 1.29
CA LEU A 107 14.70 17.18 0.12
C LEU A 107 13.68 18.24 0.50
N HIS A 108 14.19 19.41 0.87
CA HIS A 108 13.39 20.62 1.03
C HIS A 108 13.68 21.52 -0.18
N HIS A 109 12.64 21.74 -0.98
CA HIS A 109 12.62 22.78 -2.01
C HIS A 109 12.10 24.07 -1.40
#